data_AF-A0A261B9N5-F1
#
_entry.id   AF-A0A261B9N5-F1
#
_cell.length_a   1.000
_cell.length_b   1.000
_cell.length_c   1.000
_cell.angle_alpha   90.00
_cell.angle_beta   90.00
_cell.angle_gamma   90.00
#
_symmetry.space_group_name_H-M   'P 1'
#
loop_
_entity.id
_entity.type
_entity.pdbx_description
1 polymer ?
#
loop_
_entity_poly.entity_id
_entity_poly.type
_entity_poly.pdbx_seq_one_letter_code
_entity_poly.pdbx_strand_id
1 'polypeptide(L)'
;MGGYFSKLEKSPSKGVSDVPKILINDTPIDNAAESFKTGEKLIKPDPDHRGKWIQCDGTYEEMSAESGKMIATFNLLQSCYNCIPLLKNYLCEDLISFTFSLANMWKTYFVRNGWGENGTNGEAEIVEIGYGRLFMIRGEIENMRQNKLQDFKRRELVLKTWIYEVSDAIQLLKLRIDV
;
A
#
# COMPACT_ATOMS: atom_id res chain seq x y z
N MET A 1 21.36 -52.16 15.29
CA MET A 1 22.49 -51.33 15.78
C MET A 1 22.62 -50.17 14.80
N GLY A 2 22.19 -48.97 15.17
CA GLY A 2 23.08 -47.81 15.46
C GLY A 2 23.44 -47.09 14.16
N GLY A 3 23.24 -45.80 13.92
CA GLY A 3 23.13 -44.64 14.79
C GLY A 3 24.07 -43.53 14.24
N TYR A 4 23.52 -42.33 14.01
CA TYR A 4 24.15 -41.00 14.03
C TYR A 4 24.99 -40.44 12.86
N PHE A 5 24.41 -39.39 12.24
CA PHE A 5 24.92 -38.03 11.97
C PHE A 5 26.35 -37.79 11.44
N SER A 6 26.45 -37.16 10.26
CA SER A 6 26.84 -35.74 10.06
C SER A 6 27.58 -35.50 8.73
N LYS A 7 27.11 -34.53 7.94
CA LYS A 7 27.89 -33.41 7.36
C LYS A 7 27.09 -32.66 6.30
N LEU A 8 26.71 -31.44 6.67
CA LEU A 8 26.47 -30.33 5.75
C LEU A 8 27.78 -30.03 5.00
N GLU A 9 27.76 -30.06 3.66
CA GLU A 9 28.68 -29.26 2.85
C GLU A 9 27.89 -28.53 1.73
N LYS A 10 28.10 -27.21 1.71
CA LYS A 10 27.51 -26.21 0.81
C LYS A 10 28.01 -26.37 -0.63
N SER A 11 27.19 -25.95 -1.61
CA SER A 11 27.55 -25.03 -2.73
C SER A 11 26.45 -25.01 -3.81
N PRO A 12 26.40 -24.02 -4.72
CA PRO A 12 26.36 -22.57 -4.53
C PRO A 12 25.04 -21.97 -5.06
N SER A 13 24.62 -20.83 -4.50
CA SER A 13 23.48 -20.05 -5.00
C SER A 13 23.79 -19.51 -6.41
N LYS A 14 23.19 -20.11 -7.43
CA LYS A 14 23.07 -19.50 -8.76
C LYS A 14 21.97 -18.44 -8.70
N GLY A 15 22.39 -17.17 -8.74
CA GLY A 15 21.50 -16.07 -9.03
C GLY A 15 21.05 -16.07 -10.49
N VAL A 16 19.77 -15.78 -10.70
CA VAL A 16 19.19 -15.08 -11.85
C VAL A 16 17.97 -14.38 -11.24
N SER A 17 18.12 -13.12 -10.79
CA SER A 17 17.68 -11.94 -11.54
C SER A 17 16.34 -12.17 -12.21
N ASP A 18 15.26 -11.62 -11.65
CA ASP A 18 14.28 -10.81 -12.39
C ASP A 18 13.13 -10.47 -11.43
N VAL A 19 13.46 -9.77 -10.34
CA VAL A 19 12.51 -8.80 -9.80
C VAL A 19 12.32 -7.77 -10.92
N PRO A 20 11.09 -7.47 -11.36
CA PRO A 20 10.89 -6.47 -12.40
C PRO A 20 11.54 -5.15 -11.95
N LYS A 21 12.67 -4.81 -12.58
CA LYS A 21 13.46 -3.58 -12.38
C LYS A 21 12.71 -2.30 -12.78
N ILE A 22 11.39 -2.36 -12.93
CA ILE A 22 10.55 -1.33 -13.54
C ILE A 22 10.00 -0.34 -12.49
N LEU A 23 10.24 -0.54 -11.18
CA LEU A 23 9.56 0.27 -10.16
C LEU A 23 10.41 1.32 -9.42
N ILE A 24 11.64 1.65 -9.87
CA ILE A 24 12.47 2.61 -9.12
C ILE A 24 12.97 3.82 -9.93
N ASN A 25 13.04 3.78 -11.27
CA ASN A 25 13.88 4.77 -11.97
C ASN A 25 13.21 5.84 -12.84
N ASP A 26 11.91 5.80 -13.15
CA ASP A 26 11.35 6.76 -14.13
C ASP A 26 10.08 7.52 -13.67
N THR A 27 9.86 7.66 -12.36
CA THR A 27 8.95 8.70 -11.87
C THR A 27 9.78 9.96 -11.65
N PRO A 28 9.39 11.14 -12.15
CA PRO A 28 10.10 12.38 -11.87
C PRO A 28 10.27 12.55 -10.35
N ILE A 29 11.50 12.31 -9.90
CA ILE A 29 11.95 12.50 -8.53
C ILE A 29 12.16 14.01 -8.40
N ASP A 30 11.11 14.72 -8.04
CA ASP A 30 11.29 15.99 -7.34
C ASP A 30 10.41 15.96 -6.08
N ASN A 31 11.08 15.75 -4.96
CA ASN A 31 10.65 15.91 -3.57
C ASN A 31 9.86 14.78 -2.88
N ALA A 32 9.43 13.71 -3.55
CA ALA A 32 8.78 12.60 -2.84
C ALA A 32 9.75 11.50 -2.37
N ALA A 33 10.92 11.30 -2.99
CA ALA A 33 11.82 10.20 -2.63
C ALA A 33 12.79 10.53 -1.48
N GLU A 34 13.14 11.80 -1.28
CA GLU A 34 14.10 12.22 -0.25
C GLU A 34 13.48 12.35 1.15
N SER A 35 12.21 12.73 1.26
CA SER A 35 11.51 12.83 2.56
C SER A 35 11.20 11.47 3.20
N PHE A 36 11.47 10.36 2.49
CA PHE A 36 11.06 9.01 2.90
C PHE A 36 12.19 8.17 3.51
N LYS A 37 13.46 8.59 3.38
CA LYS A 37 14.65 7.80 3.80
C LYS A 37 15.05 7.93 5.27
N THR A 38 14.48 8.86 6.04
CA THR A 38 15.00 9.20 7.38
C THR A 38 14.28 8.52 8.54
N GLY A 39 13.22 7.74 8.30
CA GLY A 39 12.48 7.06 9.38
C GLY A 39 11.83 8.00 10.40
N GLU A 40 11.95 9.32 10.25
CA GLU A 40 11.38 10.32 11.14
C GLU A 40 10.40 11.23 10.36
N LYS A 41 9.16 11.27 10.87
CA LYS A 41 8.08 12.25 10.59
C LYS A 41 7.30 12.10 9.27
N LEU A 42 6.23 11.28 9.35
CA LEU A 42 4.82 11.52 8.98
C LEU A 42 4.46 12.66 7.94
N ILE A 43 3.35 12.46 7.16
CA ILE A 43 2.38 13.44 6.54
C ILE A 43 2.65 14.04 5.12
N LYS A 44 1.72 14.28 4.13
CA LYS A 44 0.21 14.40 3.93
C LYS A 44 -0.19 14.19 2.42
N PRO A 45 -1.47 14.32 1.90
CA PRO A 45 -2.40 15.49 2.04
C PRO A 45 -3.89 15.18 2.30
N ASP A 46 -4.55 16.10 3.00
CA ASP A 46 -5.97 16.43 2.81
C ASP A 46 -6.04 17.98 2.70
N PRO A 47 -6.60 18.56 1.62
CA PRO A 47 -6.80 20.00 1.44
C PRO A 47 -7.83 20.63 2.40
N ASP A 48 -8.82 19.86 2.87
CA ASP A 48 -9.95 20.36 3.67
C ASP A 48 -9.67 20.31 5.18
N HIS A 49 -8.70 19.51 5.63
CA HIS A 49 -8.36 19.40 7.06
C HIS A 49 -7.03 20.09 7.39
N ARG A 50 -7.09 21.37 7.75
CA ARG A 50 -6.00 22.18 8.34
C ARG A 50 -4.99 21.38 9.19
N GLY A 51 -3.82 21.15 8.59
CA GLY A 51 -2.50 20.90 9.20
C GLY A 51 -2.38 20.29 10.61
N LYS A 52 -2.90 19.09 10.87
CA LYS A 52 -2.52 18.34 12.09
C LYS A 52 -2.06 16.93 11.78
N TRP A 53 -1.14 16.47 12.64
CA TRP A 53 -0.53 15.15 12.58
C TRP A 53 -1.47 14.09 13.13
N ILE A 54 -1.81 13.08 12.33
CA ILE A 54 -2.53 11.89 12.80
C ILE A 54 -1.45 10.90 13.24
N GLN A 55 -1.32 10.74 14.55
CA GLN A 55 -0.64 9.59 15.13
C GLN A 55 -1.46 8.34 14.79
N CYS A 56 -0.82 7.31 14.25
CA CYS A 56 -1.42 6.00 14.03
C CYS A 56 -0.55 4.96 14.74
N ASP A 57 -1.20 4.04 15.43
CA ASP A 57 -0.55 2.97 16.18
C ASP A 57 -0.23 1.75 15.31
N GLY A 58 -0.67 1.77 14.04
CA GLY A 58 -0.41 0.74 13.04
C GLY A 58 -1.05 -0.59 13.42
N THR A 59 -2.17 -0.55 14.15
CA THR A 59 -2.86 -1.78 14.56
C THR A 59 -3.63 -2.36 13.39
N TYR A 60 -3.93 -3.67 13.49
CA TYR A 60 -4.81 -4.33 12.54
C TYR A 60 -6.16 -3.61 12.45
N GLU A 61 -6.74 -3.17 13.57
CA GLU A 61 -8.04 -2.51 13.63
C GLU A 61 -8.02 -1.17 12.87
N GLU A 62 -6.96 -0.37 13.04
CA GLU A 62 -6.79 0.89 12.31
C GLU A 62 -6.67 0.64 10.80
N MET A 63 -5.83 -0.31 10.39
CA MET A 63 -5.68 -0.68 8.98
C MET A 63 -6.98 -1.20 8.38
N SER A 64 -7.68 -2.07 9.11
CA SER A 64 -8.93 -2.66 8.66
C SER A 64 -10.01 -1.59 8.51
N ALA A 65 -10.11 -0.64 9.46
CA ALA A 65 -11.06 0.46 9.36
C ALA A 65 -10.74 1.38 8.17
N GLU A 66 -9.47 1.72 7.96
CA GLU A 66 -9.05 2.60 6.87
C GLU A 66 -9.22 1.94 5.50
N SER A 67 -8.89 0.65 5.36
CA SER A 67 -9.17 -0.12 4.13
C SER A 67 -10.67 -0.23 3.84
N GLY A 68 -11.51 -0.34 4.87
CA GLY A 68 -12.96 -0.31 4.74
C GLY A 68 -13.47 1.01 4.17
N LYS A 69 -12.93 2.16 4.62
CA LYS A 69 -13.25 3.48 4.06
C LYS A 69 -12.83 3.57 2.59
N MET A 70 -11.62 3.09 2.26
CA MET A 70 -11.10 3.07 0.90
C MET A 70 -12.00 2.25 -0.06
N ILE A 71 -12.44 1.06 0.36
CA ILE A 71 -13.41 0.24 -0.40
C ILE A 71 -14.74 0.99 -0.58
N ALA A 72 -15.28 1.56 0.50
CA ALA A 72 -16.56 2.26 0.45
C ALA A 72 -16.51 3.48 -0.49
N THR A 73 -15.45 4.28 -0.42
CA THR A 73 -15.25 5.44 -1.29
C THR A 73 -15.05 5.02 -2.74
N PHE A 74 -14.35 3.92 -3.01
CA PHE A 74 -14.20 3.41 -4.36
C PHE A 74 -15.54 2.93 -4.94
N ASN A 75 -16.33 2.19 -4.16
CA ASN A 75 -17.67 1.77 -4.56
C ASN A 75 -18.59 2.97 -4.82
N LEU A 76 -18.44 4.04 -4.04
CA LEU A 76 -19.15 5.30 -4.26
C LEU A 76 -18.70 5.97 -5.57
N LEU A 77 -17.40 6.01 -5.87
CA LEU A 77 -16.88 6.52 -7.13
C LEU A 77 -17.41 5.71 -8.33
N GLN A 78 -17.47 4.37 -8.22
CA GLN A 78 -18.06 3.49 -9.23
C GLN A 78 -19.53 3.82 -9.50
N SER A 79 -20.31 3.99 -8.44
CA SER A 79 -21.75 4.29 -8.49
C SER A 79 -22.02 5.71 -8.99
N CYS A 80 -21.15 6.66 -8.64
CA CYS A 80 -21.28 8.07 -8.98
C CYS A 80 -20.44 8.50 -10.19
N TYR A 81 -19.98 7.57 -11.03
CA TYR A 81 -19.15 7.89 -12.19
C TYR A 81 -19.81 8.89 -13.16
N ASN A 82 -21.14 8.80 -13.32
CA ASN A 82 -21.94 9.72 -14.14
C ASN A 82 -22.51 10.91 -13.35
N CYS A 83 -22.15 11.08 -12.08
CA CYS A 83 -22.59 12.21 -11.25
C CYS A 83 -21.77 13.48 -11.51
N ILE A 84 -22.10 14.53 -10.74
CA ILE A 84 -21.51 15.87 -10.81
C ILE A 84 -19.98 15.79 -10.72
N PRO A 85 -19.22 16.42 -11.64
CA PRO A 85 -17.75 16.35 -11.68
C PRO A 85 -17.04 16.69 -10.38
N LEU A 86 -17.56 17.65 -9.61
CA LEU A 86 -16.98 18.07 -8.35
C LEU A 86 -16.90 16.92 -7.33
N LEU A 87 -17.98 16.15 -7.18
CA LEU A 87 -18.02 14.99 -6.28
C LEU A 87 -16.96 13.96 -6.66
N LYS A 88 -16.73 13.74 -7.96
CA LYS A 88 -15.75 12.77 -8.43
C LYS A 88 -14.31 13.16 -8.09
N ASN A 89 -13.99 14.45 -8.13
CA ASN A 89 -12.68 14.94 -7.74
C ASN A 89 -12.43 14.72 -6.24
N TYR A 90 -13.42 15.05 -5.39
CA TYR A 90 -13.33 14.80 -3.95
C TYR A 90 -13.13 13.31 -3.64
N LEU A 91 -13.88 12.41 -4.30
CA LEU A 91 -13.71 10.97 -4.09
C LEU A 91 -12.33 10.47 -4.52
N CYS A 92 -11.73 11.03 -5.57
CA CYS A 92 -10.35 10.69 -5.94
C CYS A 92 -9.34 11.20 -4.91
N GLU A 93 -9.53 12.40 -4.35
CA GLU A 93 -8.69 12.95 -3.29
C GLU A 93 -8.78 12.12 -2.01
N ASP A 94 -9.98 11.69 -1.62
CA ASP A 94 -10.19 10.78 -0.48
C ASP A 94 -9.44 9.47 -0.68
N LEU A 95 -9.58 8.85 -1.86
CA LEU A 95 -8.88 7.60 -2.16
C LEU A 95 -7.36 7.75 -2.10
N ILE A 96 -6.82 8.82 -2.67
CA ILE A 96 -5.38 9.14 -2.56
C ILE A 96 -4.99 9.26 -1.08
N SER A 97 -5.77 10.00 -0.30
CA SER A 97 -5.54 10.20 1.14
C SER A 97 -5.50 8.88 1.90
N PHE A 98 -6.44 7.96 1.64
CA PHE A 98 -6.45 6.64 2.26
C PHE A 98 -5.20 5.82 1.94
N THR A 99 -4.66 5.92 0.71
CA THR A 99 -3.39 5.23 0.39
C THR A 99 -2.22 5.74 1.23
N PHE A 100 -2.18 7.03 1.56
CA PHE A 100 -1.16 7.60 2.45
C PHE A 100 -1.36 7.13 3.90
N SER A 101 -2.59 7.18 4.41
CA SER A 101 -2.92 6.70 5.75
C SER A 101 -2.51 5.24 5.94
N LEU A 102 -2.93 4.36 5.03
CA LEU A 102 -2.59 2.94 5.08
C LEU A 102 -1.09 2.71 5.00
N ALA A 103 -0.37 3.41 4.11
CA ALA A 103 1.08 3.26 4.00
C ALA A 103 1.80 3.62 5.31
N ASN A 104 1.31 4.63 6.03
CA ASN A 104 1.86 4.99 7.35
C ASN A 104 1.57 3.92 8.39
N MET A 105 0.34 3.42 8.45
CA MET A 105 -0.04 2.33 9.36
C MET A 105 0.83 1.09 9.11
N TRP A 106 1.06 0.73 7.84
CA TRP A 106 1.94 -0.38 7.46
C TRP A 106 3.36 -0.18 7.94
N LYS A 107 3.93 1.02 7.78
CA LYS A 107 5.26 1.35 8.31
C LYS A 107 5.32 1.22 9.84
N THR A 108 4.33 1.75 10.55
CA THR A 108 4.26 1.61 12.02
C THR A 108 4.19 0.14 12.43
N TYR A 109 3.37 -0.66 11.73
CA TYR A 109 3.29 -2.10 11.95
C TYR A 109 4.62 -2.80 11.69
N PHE A 110 5.33 -2.48 10.61
CA PHE A 110 6.62 -3.08 10.31
C PHE A 110 7.66 -2.82 11.39
N VAL A 111 7.74 -1.58 11.88
CA VAL A 111 8.63 -1.22 12.99
C VAL A 111 8.26 -2.00 14.25
N ARG A 112 6.99 -2.03 14.61
CA ARG A 112 6.49 -2.73 15.80
C ARG A 112 6.79 -4.23 15.78
N ASN A 113 6.75 -4.85 14.60
CA ASN A 113 6.94 -6.29 14.44
C ASN A 113 8.36 -6.68 14.00
N GLY A 114 9.30 -5.73 13.92
CA GLY A 114 10.68 -6.00 13.52
C GLY A 114 10.85 -6.39 12.04
N TRP A 115 9.87 -6.05 11.18
CA TRP A 115 9.92 -6.37 9.75
C TRP A 115 10.86 -5.44 8.96
N GLY A 116 11.54 -4.52 9.62
CA GLY A 116 12.46 -3.59 9.00
C GLY A 116 11.76 -2.49 8.20
N GLU A 117 12.55 -1.63 7.58
CA GLU A 117 12.03 -0.55 6.75
C GLU A 117 11.26 -1.13 5.57
N ASN A 118 10.05 -0.61 5.30
CA ASN A 118 9.20 -1.07 4.18
C ASN A 118 8.92 -2.58 4.17
N GLY A 119 9.05 -3.27 5.31
CA GLY A 119 8.72 -4.69 5.44
C GLY A 119 9.77 -5.64 4.86
N THR A 120 11.04 -5.24 4.73
CA THR A 120 12.12 -6.06 4.14
C THR A 120 12.31 -7.44 4.76
N ASN A 121 12.00 -7.60 6.04
CA ASN A 121 12.07 -8.87 6.78
C ASN A 121 10.69 -9.49 7.01
N GLY A 122 9.65 -8.86 6.47
CA GLY A 122 8.28 -9.35 6.49
C GLY A 122 8.03 -10.41 5.44
N GLU A 123 6.78 -10.83 5.35
CA GLU A 123 6.39 -11.76 4.31
C GLU A 123 6.19 -11.07 2.98
N ALA A 124 6.97 -11.47 1.99
CA ALA A 124 6.98 -10.84 0.68
C ALA A 124 5.59 -10.72 0.05
N GLU A 125 4.77 -11.78 0.12
CA GLU A 125 3.42 -11.78 -0.44
C GLU A 125 2.51 -10.73 0.23
N ILE A 126 2.50 -10.67 1.57
CA ILE A 126 1.72 -9.70 2.34
C ILE A 126 2.20 -8.27 2.07
N VAL A 127 3.51 -8.06 2.06
CA VAL A 127 4.12 -6.74 1.82
C VAL A 127 3.83 -6.27 0.39
N GLU A 128 3.91 -7.16 -0.61
CA GLU A 128 3.65 -6.82 -2.01
C GLU A 128 2.18 -6.47 -2.26
N ILE A 129 1.26 -7.36 -1.89
CA ILE A 129 -0.17 -7.19 -2.18
C ILE A 129 -0.84 -6.18 -1.23
N GLY A 130 -0.26 -5.96 -0.04
CA GLY A 130 -0.71 -4.97 0.93
C GLY A 130 -0.03 -3.61 0.74
N TYR A 131 1.21 -3.48 1.20
CA TYR A 131 1.93 -2.20 1.21
C TYR A 131 2.30 -1.72 -0.21
N GLY A 132 2.77 -2.63 -1.08
CA GLY A 132 3.17 -2.31 -2.44
C GLY A 132 2.02 -1.82 -3.32
N ARG A 133 0.83 -2.44 -3.21
CA ARG A 133 -0.34 -2.06 -4.01
C ARG A 133 -0.83 -0.63 -3.75
N LEU A 134 -0.61 -0.08 -2.56
CA LEU A 134 -1.01 1.29 -2.23
C LEU A 134 -0.40 2.31 -3.21
N PHE A 135 0.85 2.09 -3.62
CA PHE A 135 1.55 2.99 -4.56
C PHE A 135 0.97 2.88 -5.97
N MET A 136 0.65 1.67 -6.41
CA MET A 136 0.05 1.42 -7.72
C MET A 136 -1.36 2.03 -7.80
N ILE A 137 -2.16 1.83 -6.75
CA ILE A 137 -3.49 2.43 -6.63
C ILE A 137 -3.40 3.95 -6.67
N ARG A 138 -2.50 4.55 -5.88
CA ARG A 138 -2.31 6.01 -5.85
C ARG A 138 -1.97 6.54 -7.24
N GLY A 139 -0.98 5.97 -7.90
CA GLY A 139 -0.55 6.43 -9.23
C GLY A 139 -1.66 6.35 -10.27
N GLU A 140 -2.45 5.27 -10.28
CA GLU A 140 -3.59 5.17 -11.19
C GLU A 140 -4.71 6.16 -10.86
N ILE A 141 -5.01 6.42 -9.59
CA ILE A 141 -6.04 7.40 -9.20
C ILE A 141 -5.60 8.83 -9.53
N GLU A 142 -4.33 9.17 -9.31
CA GLU A 142 -3.76 10.46 -9.70
C GLU A 142 -3.82 10.68 -11.21
N ASN A 143 -3.43 9.67 -12.00
CA ASN A 143 -3.52 9.69 -13.46
C ASN A 143 -4.98 9.88 -13.92
N MET A 144 -5.91 9.10 -13.36
CA MET A 144 -7.33 9.23 -13.66
C MET A 144 -7.90 10.59 -13.26
N ARG A 145 -7.44 11.18 -12.14
CA ARG A 145 -7.87 12.53 -11.74
C ARG A 145 -7.38 13.57 -12.76
N GLN A 146 -6.13 13.48 -13.19
CA GLN A 146 -5.55 14.38 -14.19
C GLN A 146 -6.27 14.29 -15.55
N ASN A 147 -6.70 13.09 -15.96
CA ASN A 147 -7.43 12.87 -17.21
C ASN A 147 -8.96 13.01 -17.09
N LYS A 148 -9.47 13.55 -15.97
CA LYS A 148 -10.92 13.75 -15.71
C LYS A 148 -11.73 12.45 -15.78
N LEU A 149 -11.14 11.34 -15.35
CA LEU A 149 -11.73 9.99 -15.25
C LEU A 149 -12.14 9.36 -16.58
N GLN A 150 -11.58 9.82 -17.71
CA GLN A 150 -11.90 9.26 -19.04
C GLN A 150 -11.62 7.75 -19.13
N ASP A 151 -10.57 7.29 -18.46
CA ASP A 151 -10.16 5.87 -18.46
C ASP A 151 -10.77 5.04 -17.32
N PHE A 152 -11.64 5.63 -16.48
CA PHE A 152 -12.09 4.97 -15.26
C PHE A 152 -12.71 3.59 -15.54
N LYS A 153 -13.62 3.48 -16.52
CA LYS A 153 -14.25 2.19 -16.85
C LYS A 153 -13.28 1.12 -17.33
N ARG A 154 -12.18 1.51 -17.98
CA ARG A 154 -11.13 0.58 -18.40
C ARG A 154 -10.27 0.12 -17.21
N ARG A 155 -10.05 0.99 -16.24
CA ARG A 155 -9.19 0.75 -15.06
C ARG A 155 -9.94 0.23 -13.85
N GLU A 156 -11.26 0.35 -13.83
CA GLU A 156 -12.13 0.05 -12.69
C GLU A 156 -11.89 -1.36 -12.14
N LEU A 157 -11.81 -2.38 -13.00
CA LEU A 157 -11.61 -3.76 -12.57
C LEU A 157 -10.24 -3.95 -11.90
N VAL A 158 -9.18 -3.39 -12.50
CA VAL A 158 -7.81 -3.51 -11.98
C VAL A 158 -7.68 -2.81 -10.63
N LEU A 159 -8.24 -1.60 -10.51
CA LEU A 159 -8.27 -0.86 -9.25
C LEU A 159 -9.06 -1.60 -8.18
N LYS A 160 -10.21 -2.17 -8.54
CA LYS A 160 -11.00 -2.98 -7.63
C LYS A 160 -10.18 -4.16 -7.11
N THR A 161 -9.52 -4.90 -8.00
CA THR A 161 -8.65 -6.02 -7.60
C THR A 161 -7.59 -5.58 -6.61
N TRP A 162 -6.82 -4.53 -6.91
CA TRP A 162 -5.76 -4.07 -6.01
C TRP A 162 -6.28 -3.54 -4.67
N ILE A 163 -7.40 -2.83 -4.66
CA ILE A 163 -8.03 -2.33 -3.42
C ILE A 163 -8.43 -3.49 -2.51
N TYR A 164 -8.99 -4.55 -3.08
CA TYR A 164 -9.36 -5.74 -2.32
C TYR A 164 -8.14 -6.56 -1.89
N GLU A 165 -7.10 -6.69 -2.72
CA GLU A 165 -5.82 -7.30 -2.34
C GLU A 165 -5.18 -6.62 -1.12
N VAL A 166 -5.26 -5.29 -1.03
CA VAL A 166 -4.82 -4.56 0.17
C VAL A 166 -5.60 -4.97 1.41
N SER A 167 -6.92 -5.12 1.28
CA SER A 167 -7.77 -5.56 2.39
C SER A 167 -7.47 -7.00 2.80
N ASP A 168 -7.27 -7.89 1.82
CA ASP A 168 -6.91 -9.29 2.06
C ASP A 168 -5.55 -9.40 2.78
N ALA A 169 -4.54 -8.63 2.39
CA ALA A 169 -3.27 -8.55 3.12
C ALA A 169 -3.45 -8.14 4.58
N ILE A 170 -4.32 -7.18 4.86
CA ILE A 170 -4.63 -6.74 6.23
C ILE A 170 -5.31 -7.88 7.01
N GLN A 171 -6.21 -8.64 6.39
CA GLN A 171 -6.81 -9.84 7.02
C GLN A 171 -5.76 -10.91 7.31
N LEU A 172 -4.78 -11.12 6.41
CA LEU A 172 -3.68 -12.05 6.64
C LEU A 172 -2.80 -11.65 7.82
N LEU A 173 -2.64 -10.35 8.11
CA LEU A 173 -1.96 -9.90 9.32
C LEU A 173 -2.70 -10.33 10.59
N LYS A 174 -4.04 -10.25 10.61
CA LYS A 174 -4.85 -10.65 11.77
C LYS A 174 -4.58 -12.10 12.16
N LEU A 175 -4.59 -12.99 11.17
CA LEU A 175 -4.37 -14.43 11.36
C LEU A 175 -2.99 -14.75 11.95
N ARG A 176 -2.05 -13.80 11.95
CA ARG A 176 -0.68 -13.95 12.47
C ARG A 176 -0.47 -13.30 13.83
N ILE A 177 -1.36 -12.39 14.22
CA ILE A 177 -1.38 -11.80 15.56
C ILE A 177 -2.06 -12.78 16.54
N ASP A 178 -3.02 -13.56 16.05
CA ASP A 178 -3.82 -14.51 16.84
C ASP A 178 -3.15 -15.89 17.06
N VAL A 179 -1.87 -16.07 16.69
CA VAL A 179 -1.09 -17.32 16.80
C VAL A 179 0.10 -17.12 17.74
#